data_AF-A0A5J4PAY8-F1
#
_entry.id   AF-A0A5J4PAY8-F1
#
_cell.length_a   1.000
_cell.length_b   1.000
_cell.length_c   1.000
_cell.angle_alpha   90.00
_cell.angle_beta   90.00
_cell.angle_gamma   90.00
#
_symmetry.space_group_name_H-M   'P 1'
#
loop_
_entity.id
_entity.type
_entity.pdbx_description
1 polymer ?
#
loop_
_entity_poly.entity_id
_entity_poly.type
_entity_poly.pdbx_seq_one_letter_code
_entity_poly.pdbx_strand_id
1 'polypeptide(L)'
;WGTDNRGNAKWDSVTIPFSEFTDKDPYWADKFHIWRMDWDKETIRLYLDDQLLNETLLADTRNGSIGNYTNPFHQPHYILLNLAIGGNNGGTPDDSAFPLSYVIDYVRVYQKL
;
A
#
# COMPACT_ATOMS: atom_id res chain seq x y z
N TRP A 1 -0.43 -6.27 11.02
CA TRP A 1 -1.22 -7.44 11.47
C TRP A 1 -1.79 -7.19 12.85
N GLY A 2 -2.68 -8.06 13.34
CA GLY A 2 -3.39 -7.85 14.61
C GLY A 2 -2.50 -8.10 15.83
N THR A 3 -2.66 -7.29 16.88
CA THR A 3 -2.01 -7.49 18.18
C THR A 3 -2.98 -8.13 19.18
N ASP A 4 -2.55 -8.28 20.44
CA ASP A 4 -3.41 -8.70 21.56
C ASP A 4 -4.39 -7.59 22.02
N ASN A 5 -4.30 -6.40 21.45
CA ASN A 5 -5.13 -5.25 21.81
C ASN A 5 -6.07 -4.89 20.65
N ARG A 6 -7.38 -4.92 20.90
CA ARG A 6 -8.38 -4.51 19.90
C ARG A 6 -8.15 -3.07 19.46
N GLY A 7 -8.23 -2.83 18.15
CA GLY A 7 -8.00 -1.52 17.55
C GLY A 7 -6.53 -1.10 17.46
N ASN A 8 -5.59 -1.92 17.92
CA ASN A 8 -4.16 -1.66 17.80
C ASN A 8 -3.53 -2.65 16.82
N ALA A 9 -3.28 -2.20 15.60
CA ALA A 9 -2.56 -2.99 14.61
C ALA A 9 -1.04 -2.75 14.73
N LYS A 10 -0.25 -3.81 14.51
CA LYS A 10 1.17 -3.66 14.23
C LYS A 10 1.33 -3.23 12.76
N TRP A 11 1.82 -2.01 12.58
CA TRP A 11 2.10 -1.40 11.29
C TRP A 11 3.56 -1.62 10.91
N ASP A 12 3.79 -1.88 9.63
CA ASP A 12 5.09 -1.87 9.00
C ASP A 12 5.02 -0.84 7.87
N SER A 13 5.61 0.33 8.12
CA SER A 13 5.37 1.54 7.34
C SER A 13 6.69 2.21 6.99
N VAL A 14 6.79 2.64 5.74
CA VAL A 14 7.87 3.49 5.24
C VAL A 14 7.25 4.78 4.72
N THR A 15 7.85 5.92 5.08
CA THR A 15 7.46 7.24 4.57
C THR A 15 8.59 7.76 3.69
N ILE A 16 8.28 7.96 2.41
CA ILE A 16 9.23 8.51 1.44
C ILE A 16 8.78 9.94 1.10
N PRO A 17 9.66 10.94 1.24
CA PRO A 17 9.33 12.31 0.84
C PRO A 17 8.95 12.36 -0.64
N PHE A 18 7.92 13.13 -0.98
CA PHE A 18 7.52 13.33 -2.37
C PHE A 18 8.65 13.91 -3.23
N SER A 19 9.53 14.71 -2.63
CA SER A 19 10.73 15.26 -3.27
C SER A 19 11.70 14.20 -3.80
N GLU A 20 11.71 12.99 -3.21
CA GLU A 20 12.54 11.87 -3.69
C GLU A 20 12.27 11.55 -5.17
N PHE A 21 11.05 11.83 -5.65
CA PHE A 21 10.65 11.62 -7.04
C PHE A 21 10.75 12.91 -7.85
N THR A 22 10.23 14.03 -7.34
CA THR A 22 10.17 15.28 -8.10
C THR A 22 11.53 15.94 -8.31
N ASP A 23 12.51 15.69 -7.44
CA ASP A 23 13.88 16.21 -7.60
C ASP A 23 14.60 15.52 -8.77
N LYS A 24 14.20 14.28 -9.11
CA LYS A 24 14.73 13.53 -10.27
C LYS A 24 13.97 13.89 -11.54
N ASP A 25 12.67 14.16 -11.43
CA ASP A 25 11.80 14.52 -12.54
C ASP A 25 10.72 15.50 -12.07
N PRO A 26 10.81 16.80 -12.39
CA PRO A 26 9.86 17.80 -11.92
C PRO A 26 8.43 17.58 -12.47
N TYR A 27 8.26 16.76 -13.50
CA TYR A 27 6.96 16.40 -14.08
C TYR A 27 6.50 15.00 -13.66
N TRP A 28 7.12 14.40 -12.64
CA TRP A 28 6.79 13.05 -12.19
C TRP A 28 5.28 12.92 -11.90
N ALA A 29 4.71 13.88 -11.16
CA ALA A 29 3.30 13.87 -10.74
C ALA A 29 2.28 13.82 -11.89
N ASP A 30 2.68 14.22 -13.11
CA ASP A 30 1.80 14.30 -14.28
C ASP A 30 1.81 13.01 -15.11
N LYS A 31 2.52 11.97 -14.65
CA LYS A 31 2.73 10.71 -15.39
C LYS A 31 1.98 9.55 -14.76
N PHE A 32 1.77 8.50 -15.56
CA PHE A 32 1.38 7.20 -15.02
C PHE A 32 2.60 6.53 -14.38
N HIS A 33 2.35 5.90 -13.24
CA HIS A 33 3.35 5.15 -12.49
C HIS A 33 2.89 3.71 -12.26
N ILE A 34 3.84 2.80 -12.18
CA ILE A 34 3.57 1.39 -11.93
C ILE A 34 3.77 1.11 -10.44
N TRP A 35 2.66 0.92 -9.75
CA TRP A 35 2.66 0.28 -8.43
C TRP A 35 2.65 -1.24 -8.62
N ARG A 36 3.61 -1.93 -8.00
CA ARG A 36 3.70 -3.39 -8.02
C ARG A 36 3.80 -3.92 -6.59
N MET A 37 3.06 -4.99 -6.31
CA MET A 37 3.23 -5.80 -5.11
C MET A 37 3.70 -7.19 -5.54
N ASP A 38 4.91 -7.56 -5.14
CA ASP A 38 5.39 -8.93 -5.27
C ASP A 38 5.10 -9.65 -3.95
N TRP A 39 4.26 -10.66 -4.00
CA TRP A 39 3.79 -11.39 -2.83
C TRP A 39 3.95 -12.89 -3.04
N ASP A 40 4.72 -13.52 -2.14
CA ASP A 40 4.88 -14.97 -2.08
C ASP A 40 4.67 -15.50 -0.65
N LYS A 41 5.00 -16.78 -0.43
CA LYS A 41 4.82 -17.43 0.88
C LYS A 41 5.70 -16.83 1.99
N GLU A 42 6.78 -16.14 1.63
CA GLU A 42 7.82 -15.66 2.56
C GLU A 42 7.74 -14.14 2.77
N THR A 43 7.37 -13.38 1.75
CA THR A 43 7.48 -11.91 1.76
C THR A 43 6.36 -11.21 1.00
N ILE A 44 6.09 -9.96 1.41
CA ILE A 44 5.39 -8.96 0.60
C ILE A 44 6.38 -7.82 0.33
N ARG A 45 6.54 -7.45 -0.94
CA ARG A 45 7.38 -6.33 -1.38
C ARG A 45 6.56 -5.34 -2.19
N LEU A 46 6.66 -4.06 -1.85
CA LEU A 46 5.98 -2.98 -2.55
C LEU A 46 6.98 -2.17 -3.36
N TYR A 47 6.65 -1.91 -4.62
CA TYR A 47 7.46 -1.18 -5.57
C TYR A 47 6.67 -0.03 -6.19
N LEU A 48 7.41 1.03 -6.53
CA LEU A 48 6.96 2.12 -7.38
C LEU A 48 8.00 2.35 -8.46
N ASP A 49 7.61 2.19 -9.73
CA ASP A 49 8.52 2.31 -10.89
C ASP A 49 9.81 1.48 -10.71
N ASP A 50 9.65 0.21 -10.34
CA ASP A 50 10.71 -0.75 -10.03
C ASP A 50 11.60 -0.43 -8.82
N GLN A 51 11.41 0.71 -8.15
CA GLN A 51 12.06 1.01 -6.88
C GLN A 51 11.37 0.25 -5.74
N LEU A 52 12.10 -0.61 -5.02
CA LEU A 52 11.60 -1.25 -3.79
C LEU A 52 11.40 -0.18 -2.71
N LEU A 53 10.16 -0.04 -2.23
CA LEU A 53 9.81 0.94 -1.20
C LEU A 53 9.70 0.31 0.18
N ASN A 54 9.14 -0.90 0.26
CA ASN A 54 8.95 -1.61 1.52
C ASN A 54 9.02 -3.13 1.32
N GLU A 55 9.55 -3.84 2.31
CA GLU A 55 9.59 -5.30 2.37
C GLU A 55 9.15 -5.76 3.75
N THR A 56 8.15 -6.64 3.79
CA THR A 56 7.66 -7.27 5.02
C THR A 56 7.87 -8.77 4.95
N LEU A 57 8.59 -9.33 5.92
CA LEU A 57 8.71 -10.78 6.10
C LEU A 57 7.42 -11.35 6.69
N LEU A 58 6.81 -12.32 6.01
CA LEU A 58 5.59 -12.96 6.50
C LEU A 58 5.81 -13.82 7.75
N ALA A 59 7.05 -14.20 8.04
CA ALA A 59 7.39 -14.83 9.33
C ALA A 59 7.04 -13.93 10.53
N ASP A 60 7.10 -12.60 10.35
CA ASP A 60 6.86 -11.63 11.42
C ASP A 60 5.38 -11.26 11.55
N THR A 61 4.55 -11.55 10.54
CA THR A 61 3.18 -11.01 10.43
C THR A 61 2.12 -11.80 11.20
N ARG A 62 2.52 -12.58 12.20
CA ARG A 62 1.61 -13.44 12.97
C ARG A 62 0.71 -12.61 13.89
N ASN A 63 -0.59 -12.84 13.80
CA ASN A 63 -1.56 -12.19 14.68
C ASN A 63 -1.29 -12.52 16.16
N GLY A 64 -1.78 -11.66 17.07
CA GLY A 64 -1.89 -11.99 18.49
C GLY A 64 -2.93 -13.08 18.78
N SER A 65 -3.16 -13.32 20.07
CA SER A 65 -4.15 -14.25 20.62
C SER A 65 -5.56 -14.05 20.06
N ILE A 66 -5.99 -12.81 19.87
CA ILE A 66 -7.31 -12.48 19.31
C ILE A 66 -7.48 -13.03 17.89
N GLY A 67 -6.40 -13.05 17.10
CA GLY A 67 -6.38 -13.63 15.75
C GLY A 67 -5.92 -15.09 15.72
N ASN A 68 -5.99 -15.79 16.86
CA ASN A 68 -5.59 -17.19 17.02
C ASN A 68 -4.15 -17.49 16.54
N TYR A 69 -3.26 -16.50 16.62
CA TYR A 69 -1.89 -16.63 16.13
C TYR A 69 -1.77 -17.09 14.67
N THR A 70 -2.79 -16.79 13.85
CA THR A 70 -2.78 -17.05 12.41
C THR A 70 -1.97 -16.00 11.67
N ASN A 71 -1.52 -16.33 10.45
CA ASN A 71 -0.97 -15.34 9.53
C ASN A 71 -2.11 -14.80 8.64
N PRO A 72 -2.47 -13.52 8.73
CA PRO A 72 -3.58 -12.97 7.95
C PRO A 72 -3.26 -12.87 6.45
N PHE A 73 -2.00 -13.05 6.04
CA PHE A 73 -1.53 -12.96 4.66
C PHE A 73 -1.37 -14.34 4.00
N HIS A 74 -1.86 -15.42 4.60
CA HIS A 74 -1.88 -16.76 4.01
C HIS A 74 -3.31 -17.23 3.69
N GLN A 75 -4.13 -16.32 3.16
CA GLN A 75 -5.51 -16.57 2.76
C GLN A 75 -5.85 -15.79 1.48
N PRO A 76 -6.95 -16.12 0.77
CA PRO A 76 -7.38 -15.36 -0.40
C PRO A 76 -7.67 -13.89 -0.07
N HIS A 77 -7.29 -12.99 -0.98
CA HIS A 77 -7.55 -11.55 -0.89
C HIS A 77 -8.20 -11.05 -2.19
N TYR A 78 -8.77 -9.86 -2.14
CA TYR A 78 -9.29 -9.15 -3.31
C TYR A 78 -8.63 -7.77 -3.42
N ILE A 79 -8.66 -7.19 -4.62
CA ILE A 79 -8.16 -5.84 -4.89
C ILE A 79 -9.32 -4.86 -4.72
N LEU A 80 -9.05 -3.76 -4.00
CA LEU A 80 -9.94 -2.62 -3.87
C LEU A 80 -9.20 -1.37 -4.37
N LEU A 81 -9.87 -0.60 -5.23
CA LEU A 81 -9.37 0.68 -5.73
C LEU A 81 -10.39 1.76 -5.39
N ASN A 82 -9.96 2.82 -4.70
CA ASN A 82 -10.83 3.92 -4.30
C ASN A 82 -10.05 5.24 -4.26
N LEU A 83 -10.75 6.34 -4.51
CA LEU A 83 -10.27 7.71 -4.24
C LEU A 83 -10.99 8.22 -2.99
N ALA A 84 -10.33 8.12 -1.83
CA ALA A 84 -10.85 8.69 -0.59
C ALA A 84 -10.59 10.21 -0.56
N ILE A 85 -11.60 10.97 -0.12
CA ILE A 85 -11.55 12.43 -0.05
C ILE A 85 -11.91 12.86 1.38
N GLY A 86 -10.94 13.48 2.06
CA GLY A 86 -11.07 13.96 3.44
C GLY A 86 -11.03 12.86 4.52
N GLY A 87 -11.65 13.13 5.67
CA GLY A 87 -11.73 12.22 6.82
C GLY A 87 -10.54 12.33 7.78
N ASN A 88 -10.53 11.50 8.83
CA ASN A 88 -9.56 11.63 9.94
C ASN A 88 -8.09 11.62 9.49
N ASN A 89 -7.75 10.85 8.46
CA ASN A 89 -6.38 10.76 7.94
C ASN A 89 -6.16 11.66 6.70
N GLY A 90 -7.22 12.07 6.00
CA GLY A 90 -7.15 12.87 4.77
C GLY A 90 -7.31 14.37 5.01
N GLY A 91 -7.74 14.80 6.20
CA GLY A 91 -7.96 16.20 6.53
C GLY A 91 -9.22 16.80 5.89
N THR A 92 -9.28 18.13 5.85
CA THR A 92 -10.33 18.86 5.14
C THR A 92 -9.96 18.94 3.65
N PRO A 93 -10.83 18.51 2.72
CA PRO A 93 -10.59 18.65 1.29
C PRO A 93 -10.38 20.12 0.88
N ASP A 94 -9.52 20.33 -0.11
CA ASP A 94 -9.40 21.61 -0.80
C ASP A 94 -10.43 21.68 -1.94
N ASP A 95 -11.46 22.50 -1.75
CA ASP A 95 -12.54 22.66 -2.71
C ASP A 95 -12.05 23.20 -4.07
N SER A 96 -10.90 23.90 -4.10
CA SER A 96 -10.33 24.44 -5.34
C SER A 96 -9.71 23.36 -6.23
N ALA A 97 -9.43 22.17 -5.70
CA ALA A 97 -8.84 21.05 -6.43
C ALA A 97 -9.87 20.27 -7.26
N PHE A 98 -11.17 20.56 -7.13
CA PHE A 98 -12.21 19.84 -7.86
C PHE A 98 -12.44 20.42 -9.27
N PRO A 99 -12.76 19.56 -10.26
CA PRO A 99 -12.97 18.11 -10.16
C PRO A 99 -11.67 17.30 -10.08
N LEU A 100 -11.66 16.26 -9.25
CA LEU A 100 -10.54 15.30 -9.14
C LEU A 100 -10.77 14.08 -10.02
N SER A 101 -9.69 13.53 -10.58
CA SER A 101 -9.70 12.30 -11.37
C SER A 101 -8.71 11.30 -10.79
N TYR A 102 -9.13 10.04 -10.64
CA TYR A 102 -8.26 8.92 -10.34
C TYR A 102 -8.26 7.97 -11.53
N VAL A 103 -7.20 8.06 -12.34
CA VAL A 103 -7.12 7.40 -13.65
C VAL A 103 -6.23 6.18 -13.54
N ILE A 104 -6.73 5.03 -13.97
CA ILE A 104 -6.04 3.74 -13.93
C ILE A 104 -6.05 3.16 -15.33
N ASP A 105 -4.86 2.99 -15.91
CA ASP A 105 -4.72 2.38 -17.24
C ASP A 105 -4.97 0.87 -17.19
N TYR A 106 -4.38 0.17 -16.22
CA TYR A 106 -4.60 -1.26 -16.05
C TYR A 106 -4.40 -1.75 -14.62
N VAL A 107 -4.96 -2.94 -14.36
CA VAL A 107 -4.63 -3.79 -13.20
C VAL A 107 -4.31 -5.18 -13.76
N ARG A 108 -3.19 -5.76 -13.32
CA ARG A 108 -2.76 -7.10 -13.75
C ARG A 108 -2.33 -7.90 -12.53
N VAL A 109 -2.69 -9.18 -12.52
CA VAL A 109 -2.29 -10.15 -11.49
C VAL A 109 -1.56 -11.28 -12.20
N TYR A 110 -0.37 -11.59 -11.70
CA TYR A 110 0.48 -12.64 -12.25
C TYR A 110 0.73 -13.69 -11.18
N GLN A 111 0.84 -14.95 -11.62
CA GLN A 111 1.23 -16.07 -10.77
C GLN A 111 2.60 -16.55 -11.22
N LYS A 112 3.54 -16.65 -10.28
CA LYS A 112 4.83 -17.30 -10.56
C LYS A 112 4.57 -18.79 -10.88
N LEU A 113 5.11 -19.25 -12.00
CA LEU A 113 5.07 -20.64 -12.45
C LEU A 113 5.98 -21.53 -11.60
#